data_AF-A0A084QKR8-F1
#
_entry.id   AF-A0A084QKR8-F1
#
_cell.length_a   1.000
_cell.length_b   1.000
_cell.length_c   1.000
_cell.angle_alpha   90.00
_cell.angle_beta   90.00
_cell.angle_gamma   90.00
#
_symmetry.space_group_name_H-M   'P 1'
#
loop_
_entity.id
_entity.type
_entity.pdbx_description
1 polymer ?
#
loop_
_entity_poly.entity_id
_entity_poly.type
_entity_poly.pdbx_seq_one_letter_code
_entity_poly.pdbx_strand_id
1 'polypeptide(L)'
;MVEADTSTEAWDEARLEEALQQLKLLHIKARMLRDTIPKMIDPLVQKQPSPDVMFSAFMKAVNDAQSNVAEFRELMRAEPSKEVFAHAEKSRQEDPLGIKPWRHSNHPDWFKIDEKKM
;
A
#
# COMPACT_ATOMS: atom_id res chain seq x y z
N MET A 1 7.93 -42.08 20.65
CA MET A 1 6.87 -41.06 20.47
C MET A 1 7.58 -39.74 20.30
N VAL A 2 7.55 -39.16 19.10
CA VAL A 2 8.00 -37.80 18.88
C VAL A 2 6.76 -36.94 19.04
N GLU A 3 6.68 -36.21 20.14
CA GLU A 3 5.62 -35.23 20.34
C GLU A 3 5.82 -34.13 19.30
N ALA A 4 4.89 -34.03 18.37
CA ALA A 4 4.82 -32.93 17.43
C ALA A 4 4.60 -31.66 18.25
N ASP A 5 5.53 -30.72 18.12
CA ASP A 5 5.51 -29.41 18.75
C ASP A 5 4.34 -28.59 18.20
N THR A 6 3.18 -28.73 18.82
CA THR A 6 1.96 -28.00 18.48
C THR A 6 1.81 -26.80 19.42
N SER A 7 2.54 -25.70 19.20
CA SER A 7 2.13 -24.35 19.61
C SER A 7 3.10 -23.24 19.15
N THR A 8 3.27 -23.07 17.84
CA THR A 8 3.46 -21.73 17.28
C THR A 8 2.12 -21.32 16.67
N GLU A 9 1.53 -20.22 17.12
CA GLU A 9 0.35 -19.58 16.53
C GLU A 9 0.68 -19.18 15.07
N ALA A 10 0.58 -20.17 14.18
CA ALA A 10 1.32 -20.19 12.95
C ALA A 10 0.78 -19.13 11.98
N TRP A 11 1.70 -18.39 11.38
CA TRP A 11 1.47 -17.74 10.10
C TRP A 11 1.25 -18.82 9.05
N ASP A 12 0.04 -19.38 9.04
CA ASP A 12 -0.37 -20.34 8.04
C ASP A 12 -0.44 -19.70 6.65
N GLU A 13 -0.51 -20.53 5.62
CA GLU A 13 -0.49 -20.08 4.23
C GLU A 13 -1.58 -19.04 3.96
N ALA A 14 -2.79 -19.26 4.50
CA ALA A 14 -3.91 -18.34 4.32
C ALA A 14 -3.64 -16.95 4.92
N ARG A 15 -3.13 -16.89 6.16
CA ARG A 15 -2.76 -15.62 6.81
C ARG A 15 -1.61 -14.93 6.08
N LEU A 16 -0.65 -15.69 5.54
CA LEU A 16 0.44 -15.15 4.72
C LEU A 16 -0.09 -14.56 3.40
N GLU A 17 -1.03 -15.22 2.73
CA GLU A 17 -1.68 -14.70 1.53
C GLU A 17 -2.40 -13.38 1.80
N GLU A 18 -3.18 -13.28 2.89
CA GLU A 18 -3.85 -12.05 3.30
C GLU A 18 -2.86 -10.92 3.61
N ALA A 19 -1.75 -11.24 4.29
CA ALA A 19 -0.69 -10.28 4.57
C ALA A 19 -0.03 -9.75 3.30
N LEU A 20 0.23 -10.63 2.33
CA LEU A 20 0.77 -10.24 1.03
C LEU A 20 -0.19 -9.35 0.25
N GLN A 21 -1.49 -9.63 0.29
CA GLN A 21 -2.52 -8.76 -0.30
C GLN A 21 -2.53 -7.38 0.36
N GLN A 22 -2.46 -7.33 1.70
CA GLN A 22 -2.41 -6.08 2.45
C GLN A 22 -1.15 -5.25 2.10
N LEU A 23 0.01 -5.89 2.02
CA LEU A 23 1.26 -5.24 1.61
C LEU A 23 1.21 -4.74 0.16
N LYS A 24 0.61 -5.52 -0.75
CA LYS A 24 0.42 -5.13 -2.14
C LYS A 24 -0.46 -3.89 -2.26
N LEU A 25 -1.60 -3.85 -1.54
CA LEU A 25 -2.48 -2.70 -1.51
C LEU A 25 -1.75 -1.45 -0.99
N LEU A 26 -1.03 -1.58 0.13
CA LEU A 26 -0.19 -0.52 0.70
C LEU A 26 0.85 -0.01 -0.31
N HIS A 27 1.54 -0.91 -1.00
CA HIS A 27 2.55 -0.57 -2.00
C HIS A 27 1.94 0.24 -3.16
N ILE A 28 0.80 -0.21 -3.68
CA ILE A 28 0.09 0.49 -4.76
C ILE A 28 -0.30 1.89 -4.32
N LYS A 29 -0.96 2.02 -3.15
CA LYS A 29 -1.39 3.32 -2.60
C LYS A 29 -0.21 4.25 -2.35
N ALA A 30 0.89 3.77 -1.75
CA ALA A 30 2.11 4.54 -1.55
C ALA A 30 2.69 5.06 -2.87
N ARG A 31 2.65 4.25 -3.94
CA ARG A 31 3.13 4.66 -5.26
C ARG A 31 2.20 5.67 -5.91
N MET A 32 0.89 5.55 -5.77
CA MET A 32 -0.08 6.53 -6.26
C MET A 32 0.12 7.92 -5.63
N LEU A 33 0.64 8.00 -4.40
CA LEU A 33 0.95 9.29 -3.76
C LEU A 33 2.06 10.07 -4.48
N ARG A 34 2.88 9.44 -5.33
CA ARG A 34 3.90 10.14 -6.13
C ARG A 34 3.28 11.10 -7.14
N ASP A 35 2.07 10.79 -7.60
CA ASP A 35 1.35 11.62 -8.57
C ASP A 35 0.57 12.76 -7.91
N THR A 36 0.53 12.83 -6.57
CA THR A 36 -0.28 13.81 -5.84
C THR A 36 0.08 15.25 -6.20
N ILE A 37 1.37 15.61 -6.11
CA ILE A 37 1.82 16.97 -6.45
C ILE A 37 1.59 17.27 -7.93
N PRO A 38 2.02 16.41 -8.88
CA PRO A 38 1.72 16.61 -10.31
C PRO A 38 0.23 16.84 -10.59
N LYS A 39 -0.67 16.05 -10.00
CA LYS A 39 -2.13 16.19 -10.17
C LYS A 39 -2.67 17.48 -9.57
N MET A 40 -2.15 17.92 -8.42
CA MET A 40 -2.56 19.18 -7.79
C MET A 40 -2.21 20.40 -8.64
N ILE A 41 -1.07 20.39 -9.31
CA ILE A 41 -0.60 21.53 -10.11
C ILE A 41 -1.07 21.48 -11.57
N ASP A 42 -1.54 20.33 -12.06
CA ASP A 42 -2.00 20.14 -13.45
C ASP A 42 -3.03 21.21 -13.89
N PRO A 43 -4.05 21.58 -13.09
CA PRO A 43 -4.99 22.63 -13.46
C PRO A 43 -4.36 24.01 -13.68
N LEU A 44 -3.22 24.28 -13.03
CA LEU A 44 -2.52 25.57 -13.06
C LEU A 44 -1.58 25.71 -14.26
N VAL A 45 -1.11 24.60 -14.83
CA VAL A 45 -0.18 24.59 -15.97
C VAL A 45 -0.89 24.45 -17.31
N GLN A 46 -2.17 24.04 -17.30
CA GLN A 46 -2.99 23.93 -18.50
C GLN A 46 -3.76 25.22 -18.82
N LYS A 47 -4.00 25.45 -20.11
CA LYS A 47 -4.84 26.58 -20.56
C LYS A 47 -6.30 26.29 -20.21
N GLN A 48 -6.81 27.01 -19.21
CA GLN A 48 -8.20 26.88 -18.77
C GLN A 48 -9.13 27.88 -19.49
N PRO A 49 -10.43 27.57 -19.63
CA PRO A 49 -11.41 28.48 -20.24
C PRO A 49 -11.64 29.78 -19.45
N SER A 50 -11.49 29.73 -18.13
CA SER A 50 -11.62 30.89 -17.24
C SER A 50 -10.89 30.69 -15.90
N PRO A 51 -10.63 31.77 -15.13
CA PRO A 51 -10.07 31.66 -13.78
C PRO A 51 -10.93 30.83 -12.81
N ASP A 52 -12.25 30.91 -12.90
CA ASP A 52 -13.15 30.15 -12.02
C ASP A 52 -13.06 28.64 -12.26
N VAL A 53 -12.95 28.23 -13.53
CA VAL A 53 -12.75 26.82 -13.90
C VAL A 53 -11.40 26.32 -13.38
N MET A 54 -10.35 27.13 -13.51
CA MET A 54 -9.02 26.81 -12.97
C MET A 54 -9.06 26.62 -11.45
N PHE A 55 -9.68 27.55 -10.72
CA PHE A 55 -9.77 27.49 -9.26
C PHE A 55 -10.57 26.27 -8.79
N SER A 56 -11.71 26.00 -9.43
CA SER A 56 -12.54 24.83 -9.12
C SER A 56 -11.78 23.52 -9.34
N ALA A 57 -11.09 23.39 -10.48
CA ALA A 57 -10.27 22.21 -10.79
C ALA A 57 -9.10 22.04 -9.82
N PHE A 58 -8.42 23.12 -9.46
CA PHE A 58 -7.36 23.12 -8.46
C PHE A 58 -7.87 22.67 -7.09
N MET A 59 -8.96 23.26 -6.60
CA MET A 59 -9.54 22.89 -5.30
C MET A 59 -10.00 21.44 -5.27
N LYS A 60 -10.55 20.93 -6.38
CA LYS A 60 -10.85 19.50 -6.51
C LYS A 60 -9.59 18.65 -6.36
N ALA A 61 -8.51 18.97 -7.08
CA ALA A 61 -7.27 18.22 -7.00
C ALA A 61 -6.63 18.26 -5.59
N VAL A 62 -6.76 19.39 -4.87
CA VAL A 62 -6.36 19.52 -3.46
C VAL A 62 -7.18 18.59 -2.56
N ASN A 63 -8.51 18.55 -2.72
CA ASN A 63 -9.37 17.68 -1.92
C ASN A 63 -9.07 16.19 -2.19
N ASP A 64 -8.88 15.82 -3.46
CA ASP A 64 -8.52 14.46 -3.85
C ASP A 64 -7.15 14.07 -3.25
N ALA A 65 -6.18 15.00 -3.26
CA ALA A 65 -4.87 14.81 -2.63
C ALA A 65 -4.99 14.57 -1.11
N GLN A 66 -5.78 15.38 -0.41
CA GLN A 66 -6.03 15.20 1.02
C GLN A 66 -6.67 13.85 1.32
N SER A 67 -7.65 13.45 0.51
CA SER A 67 -8.33 12.15 0.63
C SER A 67 -7.35 10.99 0.43
N ASN A 68 -6.53 11.02 -0.62
CA ASN A 68 -5.54 9.99 -0.90
C ASN A 68 -4.50 9.84 0.23
N VAL A 69 -4.02 10.95 0.78
CA VAL A 69 -3.07 10.94 1.91
C VAL A 69 -3.74 10.40 3.18
N ALA A 70 -4.97 10.81 3.46
CA ALA A 70 -5.72 10.31 4.61
C ALA A 70 -5.98 8.80 4.49
N GLU A 71 -6.45 8.33 3.33
CA GLU A 71 -6.69 6.91 3.05
C GLU A 71 -5.43 6.08 3.26
N PHE A 72 -4.30 6.50 2.68
CA PHE A 72 -3.02 5.80 2.87
C PHE A 72 -2.59 5.78 4.34
N ARG A 73 -2.75 6.89 5.06
CA ARG A 73 -2.41 6.98 6.48
C ARG A 73 -3.25 6.02 7.32
N GLU A 74 -4.55 5.96 7.08
CA GLU A 74 -5.44 5.04 7.80
C GLU A 74 -5.09 3.59 7.47
N LEU A 75 -4.85 3.28 6.19
CA LEU A 75 -4.43 1.95 5.76
C LEU A 75 -3.11 1.51 6.44
N MET A 76 -2.12 2.40 6.51
CA MET A 76 -0.85 2.16 7.20
C MET A 76 -1.01 1.93 8.71
N ARG A 77 -2.02 2.56 9.33
CA ARG A 77 -2.28 2.51 10.77
C ARG A 77 -3.28 1.43 11.18
N ALA A 78 -3.93 0.78 10.22
CA ALA A 78 -4.83 -0.32 10.49
C ALA A 78 -4.07 -1.48 11.15
N GLU A 79 -4.73 -2.19 12.08
CA GLU A 79 -4.13 -3.32 12.79
C GLU A 79 -3.55 -4.40 11.87
N PRO A 80 -4.22 -4.81 10.76
CA PRO A 80 -3.63 -5.78 9.83
C PRO A 80 -2.26 -5.33 9.29
N SER A 81 -2.09 -4.05 8.96
CA SER A 81 -0.81 -3.52 8.49
C SER A 81 0.26 -3.59 9.57
N LYS A 82 -0.10 -3.23 10.82
CA LYS A 82 0.84 -3.26 11.96
C LYS A 82 1.29 -4.69 12.27
N GLU A 83 0.37 -5.65 12.26
CA GLU A 83 0.68 -7.07 12.50
C GLU A 83 1.68 -7.58 11.46
N VAL A 84 1.44 -7.27 10.18
CA VAL A 84 2.33 -7.69 9.09
C VAL A 84 3.72 -7.06 9.23
N PHE A 85 3.81 -5.77 9.57
CA PHE A 85 5.10 -5.13 9.81
C PHE A 85 5.82 -5.73 11.04
N ALA A 86 5.10 -6.00 12.12
CA ALA A 86 5.68 -6.62 13.31
C ALA A 86 6.21 -8.03 13.02
N HIS A 87 5.47 -8.82 12.22
CA HIS A 87 5.92 -10.13 11.79
C HIS A 87 7.15 -10.07 10.88
N ALA A 88 7.15 -9.17 9.89
CA ALA A 88 8.30 -8.97 9.01
C ALA A 88 9.55 -8.50 9.78
N GLU A 89 9.36 -7.66 10.80
CA GLU A 89 10.43 -7.23 11.70
C GLU A 89 11.00 -8.40 12.50
N LYS A 90 10.13 -9.19 13.15
CA LYS A 90 10.53 -10.38 13.90
C LYS A 90 11.27 -11.39 13.02
N SER A 91 10.73 -11.70 11.83
CA SER A 91 11.35 -12.61 10.87
C SER A 91 12.75 -12.15 10.45
N ARG A 92 12.94 -10.84 10.21
CA ARG A 92 14.26 -10.28 9.87
C ARG A 92 15.26 -10.36 11.02
N GLN A 93 14.81 -10.26 12.26
CA GLN A 93 15.68 -10.40 13.44
C GLN A 93 16.10 -11.85 13.67
N GLU A 94 15.20 -12.79 13.39
CA GLU A 94 15.44 -14.24 13.54
C GLU A 94 16.32 -14.81 12.42
N ASP A 95 16.16 -14.34 11.17
CA ASP A 95 17.02 -14.71 10.03
C ASP A 95 17.55 -13.47 9.28
N PRO A 96 18.66 -12.86 9.75
CA PRO A 96 19.19 -11.63 9.19
C PRO A 96 19.94 -11.80 7.86
N LEU A 97 20.27 -13.02 7.42
CA LEU A 97 21.20 -13.26 6.30
C LEU A 97 20.55 -13.91 5.07
N GLY A 98 19.25 -14.24 5.09
CA GLY A 98 18.56 -14.95 4.01
C GLY A 98 17.57 -14.15 3.15
N ILE A 99 17.16 -12.95 3.57
CA ILE A 99 16.01 -12.28 2.95
C ILE A 99 16.41 -11.52 1.67
N LYS A 100 16.13 -12.11 0.50
CA LYS A 100 16.33 -11.45 -0.80
C LYS A 100 15.38 -10.26 -0.94
N PRO A 101 15.86 -9.06 -1.34
CA PRO A 101 15.00 -7.92 -1.60
C PRO A 101 13.96 -8.24 -2.68
N TRP A 102 12.69 -7.99 -2.37
CA TRP A 102 11.61 -8.17 -3.34
C TRP A 102 11.74 -7.20 -4.51
N ARG A 103 11.71 -7.72 -5.74
CA ARG A 103 11.72 -6.93 -6.97
C ARG A 103 10.34 -6.99 -7.62
N HIS A 104 9.58 -5.91 -7.49
CA HIS A 104 8.24 -5.78 -8.07
C HIS A 104 8.19 -6.11 -9.58
N SER A 105 9.27 -5.84 -10.34
CA SER A 105 9.39 -6.19 -11.76
C SER A 105 9.26 -7.69 -12.07
N ASN A 106 9.46 -8.56 -11.07
CA ASN A 106 9.40 -10.01 -11.25
C ASN A 106 7.96 -10.56 -11.22
N HIS A 107 6.96 -9.74 -10.89
CA HIS A 107 5.56 -10.15 -10.80
C HIS A 107 4.70 -9.28 -11.72
N PRO A 108 4.15 -9.80 -12.83
CA PRO A 108 3.45 -9.00 -13.84
C PRO A 108 2.31 -8.11 -13.29
N ASP A 109 1.62 -8.56 -12.25
CA ASP A 109 0.43 -7.89 -11.69
C ASP A 109 0.72 -7.09 -10.41
N TRP A 110 1.99 -6.77 -10.14
CA TRP A 110 2.43 -6.09 -8.91
C TRP A 110 1.76 -4.72 -8.65
N PHE A 111 1.23 -4.07 -9.70
CA PHE A 111 0.57 -2.77 -9.62
C PHE A 111 -0.96 -2.82 -9.84
N LYS A 112 -1.54 -4.02 -10.04
CA LYS A 112 -2.99 -4.18 -10.15
C LYS A 112 -3.58 -4.39 -8.77
N ILE A 113 -4.57 -3.58 -8.39
CA ILE A 113 -5.35 -3.83 -7.17
C ILE A 113 -6.12 -5.13 -7.40
N ASP A 114 -5.99 -6.08 -6.48
CA ASP A 114 -6.74 -7.33 -6.56
C ASP A 114 -8.22 -7.04 -6.37
N GLU A 115 -9.03 -7.44 -7.34
CA GLU A 115 -10.48 -7.39 -7.21
C GLU A 115 -10.87 -8.40 -6.12
N LYS A 116 -11.48 -7.89 -5.05
CA LYS A 116 -12.00 -8.75 -3.99
C LYS A 116 -13.03 -9.68 -4.63
N LYS A 117 -12.75 -10.98 -4.72
CA LYS A 117 -13.79 -11.97 -5.08
C LYS A 117 -14.89 -11.84 -4.02
N MET A 118 -16.04 -11.29 -4.44
CA MET A 118 -17.27 -11.28 -3.64
C MET A 118 -17.79 -12.70 -3.47
#